data_AF-A0AAU7ZS61-F1
#
_entry.id   AF-A0AAU7ZS61-F1
#
_cell.length_a   1.000
_cell.length_b   1.000
_cell.length_c   1.000
_cell.angle_alpha   90.00
_cell.angle_beta   90.00
_cell.angle_gamma   90.00
#
_symmetry.space_group_name_H-M   'P 1'
#
loop_
_entity.id
_entity.type
_entity.pdbx_description
1 polymer ?
#
loop_
_entity_poly.entity_id
_entity_poly.type
_entity_poly.pdbx_seq_one_letter_code
_entity_poly.pdbx_strand_id
1 'polypeptide(L)' 'MTEFEGQVLADLSVLKSQMKQVLGIGQPGRLTQLEDRVEQHERSVQRMKGLLGAGGAVLAVFHLAIDYFRR' A
#
# COMPACT_ATOMS: atom_id res chain seq x y z
N MET A 1 42.26 -5.46 19.23
CA MET A 1 41.22 -5.03 18.27
C MET A 1 41.78 -3.83 17.53
N THR A 2 41.74 -3.84 16.20
CA THR A 2 42.25 -2.72 15.39
C THR A 2 41.26 -1.55 15.39
N GLU A 3 41.72 -0.34 15.05
CA GLU A 3 40.85 0.85 14.93
C GLU A 3 39.74 0.62 13.89
N PHE A 4 40.09 0.01 12.76
CA PHE A 4 39.16 -0.38 11.71
C PHE A 4 38.07 -1.34 12.23
N GLU A 5 38.46 -2.40 12.95
CA GLU A 5 37.50 -3.35 13.54
C GLU A 5 36.54 -2.65 14.51
N GLY A 6 37.02 -1.69 15.31
CA GLY A 6 36.20 -0.89 16.21
C GLY A 6 35.16 -0.05 15.49
N GLN A 7 35.57 0.62 14.41
CA GLN A 7 34.67 1.44 13.60
C GLN A 7 33.60 0.60 12.90
N VAL A 8 33.98 -0.52 12.29
CA VAL A 8 33.04 -1.43 11.61
C VAL A 8 32.00 -2.00 12.57
N LEU A 9 32.41 -2.38 13.79
CA LEU A 9 31.48 -2.86 14.81
C LEU A 9 30.52 -1.77 15.29
N ALA A 10 31.00 -0.53 15.42
CA ALA A 10 30.15 0.60 15.77
C ALA A 10 29.07 0.83 14.69
N ASP A 11 29.46 0.87 13.41
CA ASP A 11 28.55 1.07 12.30
C ASP A 11 27.52 -0.07 12.17
N LEU A 12 27.96 -1.32 12.31
CA LEU A 12 27.06 -2.48 12.30
C LEU A 12 26.06 -2.46 13.47
N SER A 13 26.48 -1.96 14.63
CA SER A 13 25.58 -1.83 15.79
C SER A 13 24.45 -0.83 15.52
N VAL A 14 24.78 0.30 14.87
CA VAL A 14 23.81 1.32 14.46
C VAL A 14 22.88 0.77 13.39
N LEU A 15 23.43 0.13 12.35
CA LEU A 15 22.64 -0.50 11.29
C LEU A 15 21.67 -1.54 11.85
N LYS A 16 22.13 -2.40 12.77
CA LYS A 16 21.27 -3.39 13.44
C LYS A 16 20.14 -2.73 14.21
N SER A 17 20.40 -1.62 14.88
CA SER A 17 19.38 -0.85 15.61
C SER A 17 18.33 -0.27 14.67
N GLN A 18 18.75 0.32 13.55
CA GLN A 18 17.83 0.85 12.54
C GLN A 18 17.00 -0.25 11.88
N MET A 19 17.61 -1.38 11.53
CA MET A 19 16.92 -2.53 10.95
C MET A 19 15.84 -3.09 11.89
N LYS A 20 16.08 -3.11 13.20
CA LYS A 20 15.07 -3.49 14.20
C LYS A 20 13.85 -2.56 14.19
N GLN A 21 14.02 -1.27 13.90
CA GLN A 21 12.89 -0.34 13.80
C GLN A 21 12.09 -0.55 12.50
N VAL A 22 12.78 -0.88 11.40
CA VAL A 22 12.15 -1.11 10.09
C VAL A 22 11.38 -2.43 10.08
N LEU A 23 12.04 -3.52 10.49
CA LEU A 23 11.49 -4.88 10.44
C LEU A 23 10.63 -5.22 11.66
N GLY A 24 10.92 -4.61 12.82
CA GLY A 24 10.33 -5.01 14.08
C GLY A 24 11.14 -6.08 14.82
N ILE A 25 10.82 -6.26 16.09
CA ILE A 25 11.50 -7.22 17.01
C ILE A 25 10.49 -8.09 17.78
N GLY A 26 9.45 -8.54 17.08
CA GLY A 26 8.28 -9.20 17.68
C GLY A 26 7.07 -8.27 17.85
N GLN A 27 7.25 -6.97 17.58
CA GLN A 27 6.18 -6.01 17.32
C GLN A 27 6.30 -5.48 15.88
N PRO A 28 5.21 -5.07 15.23
CA PRO A 28 5.23 -4.55 13.86
C PRO A 28 6.21 -3.39 13.69
N GLY A 29 7.14 -3.54 12.74
CA GLY A 29 8.05 -2.47 12.36
C GLY A 29 7.39 -1.42 11.47
N ARG A 30 8.18 -0.41 11.06
CA ARG A 30 7.72 0.63 10.13
C ARG A 30 7.25 0.06 8.79
N LEU A 31 7.87 -1.02 8.32
CA LEU A 31 7.49 -1.66 7.06
C LEU A 31 6.05 -2.20 7.13
N THR A 32 5.73 -2.95 8.18
CA THR A 32 4.40 -3.52 8.39
C THR A 32 3.32 -2.43 8.49
N GLN A 33 3.60 -1.33 9.19
CA GLN A 33 2.68 -0.19 9.25
C GLN A 33 2.41 0.42 7.86
N LEU A 34 3.40 0.37 6.98
CA LEU A 34 3.29 0.88 5.61
C LEU A 34 2.48 -0.08 4.74
N GLU A 35 2.73 -1.38 4.86
CA GLU A 35 1.95 -2.44 4.22
C GLU A 35 0.47 -2.36 4.60
N ASP A 36 0.16 -2.22 5.89
CA ASP A 36 -1.22 -2.07 6.37
C ASP A 36 -1.92 -0.83 5.75
N ARG A 37 -1.20 0.29 5.65
CA ARG A 37 -1.73 1.52 5.04
C ARG A 37 -1.96 1.35 3.54
N VAL A 38 -1.04 0.67 2.85
CA VAL A 38 -1.18 0.37 1.41
C VAL A 38 -2.37 -0.54 1.20
N GLU A 39 -2.51 -1.61 1.98
CA GLU A 39 -3.63 -2.55 1.87
C GLU A 39 -4.99 -1.85 2.10
N GLN A 40 -5.08 -0.97 3.09
CA GLN A 40 -6.28 -0.16 3.31
C GLN A 40 -6.60 0.74 2.11
N HIS A 41 -5.57 1.34 1.51
CA HIS A 41 -5.72 2.20 0.34
C HIS A 41 -6.17 1.40 -0.89
N GLU A 42 -5.59 0.22 -1.13
CA GLU A 42 -5.96 -0.67 -2.22
C GLU A 42 -7.42 -1.11 -2.12
N ARG A 43 -7.87 -1.52 -0.93
CA ARG A 43 -9.28 -1.89 -0.69
C ARG A 43 -10.22 -0.72 -0.98
N SER A 44 -9.85 0.49 -0.59
CA SER A 44 -10.65 1.70 -0.84
C SER A 44 -10.75 1.98 -2.35
N VAL A 45 -9.61 1.96 -3.05
CA VAL A 45 -9.54 2.17 -4.50
C VAL A 45 -10.33 1.09 -5.25
N GLN A 46 -10.24 -0.17 -4.82
CA GLN A 46 -10.97 -1.28 -5.44
C GLN A 46 -12.50 -1.09 -5.31
N ARG A 47 -13.00 -0.70 -4.14
CA ARG A 47 -14.42 -0.40 -3.95
C ARG A 47 -14.88 0.76 -4.82
N MET A 48 -14.09 1.82 -4.89
CA MET A 48 -14.39 2.99 -5.73
C MET A 48 -14.45 2.61 -7.22
N LYS A 49 -13.50 1.80 -7.70
CA LYS A 49 -13.53 1.26 -9.07
C LYS A 49 -14.79 0.43 -9.33
N GLY A 50 -15.20 -0.42 -8.38
CA GLY A 50 -16.43 -1.20 -8.49
C GLY A 50 -17.68 -0.32 -8.62
N LEU A 51 -17.80 0.72 -7.79
CA LEU A 51 -18.91 1.68 -7.84
C LEU A 51 -18.95 2.46 -9.15
N LEU A 52 -17.80 2.97 -9.61
CA LEU A 52 -17.69 3.68 -10.87
C LEU A 52 -18.04 2.78 -12.06
N GLY A 53 -17.57 1.53 -12.05
CA GLY A 53 -17.90 0.54 -13.07
C GLY A 53 -19.40 0.25 -13.14
N ALA A 54 -20.04 0.00 -11.99
CA ALA A 54 -21.47 -0.24 -11.91
C ALA A 54 -22.28 1.00 -12.34
N GLY A 55 -21.92 2.19 -11.86
CA GLY A 55 -22.55 3.45 -12.25
C GLY A 55 -22.42 3.72 -13.76
N GLY A 56 -21.23 3.51 -14.32
CA GLY A 56 -20.99 3.62 -15.75
C GLY A 56 -21.83 2.63 -16.57
N ALA A 57 -21.95 1.38 -16.12
CA ALA A 57 -22.79 0.38 -16.77
C ALA A 57 -24.28 0.77 -16.76
N VAL A 58 -24.79 1.27 -15.61
CA VAL A 58 -26.17 1.77 -15.51
C VAL A 58 -26.39 2.93 -16.50
N LEU A 59 -25.50 3.91 -16.52
CA LEU A 59 -25.60 5.06 -17.43
C LEU A 59 -25.56 4.64 -18.90
N ALA A 60 -24.75 3.65 -19.26
CA ALA A 60 -24.68 3.11 -20.61
C ALA A 60 -25.98 2.40 -21.02
N VAL A 61 -26.57 1.60 -20.13
CA VAL A 61 -27.88 0.95 -20.37
C VAL A 61 -28.98 2.01 -20.56
N PHE A 62 -28.98 3.06 -19.73
CA PHE A 62 -29.90 4.18 -19.88
C PHE A 62 -29.77 4.86 -21.25
N HIS A 63 -28.54 5.12 -21.70
CA HIS A 63 -28.31 5.70 -23.03
C HIS A 63 -28.81 4.79 -24.15
N LEU A 64 -28.51 3.50 -24.09
CA LEU A 64 -29.01 2.52 -25.07
C LEU A 64 -30.54 2.47 -25.12
N ALA A 65 -31.20 2.48 -23.97
CA ALA A 65 -32.66 2.48 -23.90
C ALA A 65 -33.25 3.74 -24.55
N ILE A 66 -32.70 4.91 -24.22
CA ILE A 66 -33.13 6.19 -24.79
C ILE A 66 -32.95 6.19 -26.32
N ASP A 67 -31.79 5.73 -26.81
CA ASP A 67 -31.52 5.67 -28.26
C ASP A 67 -32.41 4.66 -28.98
N TYR A 68 -32.79 3.55 -28.31
CA TYR A 68 -33.75 2.59 -28.84
C TYR A 68 -35.15 3.19 -28.97
N PHE A 69 -35.65 3.89 -27.95
CA PHE A 69 -36.99 4.50 -27.97
C PHE A 69 -37.09 5.74 -28.87
N ARG A 70 -35.96 6.39 -29.18
CA ARG A 70 -35.91 7.56 -30.06
C ARG A 70 -35.84 7.17 -31.55
N ARG A 71 -35.64 5.89 -31.86
CA ARG A 71 -35.51 5.34 -33.22
C ARG A 71 -36.80 4.66 -33.66
#